data_AF-A0A961X2Z9-F1
#
_entry.id   AF-A0A961X2Z9-F1
#
_cell.length_a   1.000
_cell.length_b   1.000
_cell.length_c   1.000
_cell.angle_alpha   90.00
_cell.angle_beta   90.00
_cell.angle_gamma   90.00
#
_symmetry.space_group_name_H-M   'P 1'
#
loop_
_entity.id
_entity.type
_entity.pdbx_description
1 polymer ?
#
loop_
_entity_poly.entity_id
_entity_poly.type
_entity_poly.pdbx_seq_one_letter_code
_entity_poly.pdbx_strand_id
1 'polypeptide(L)'
;AIARLTLTDFRNYAGLRLPVAAKLVALAGSNGAGKTNILEAISLLSPGRGLRGASFDELARHGGAGSWAIAAEIETVDGPVSLGTGWSGQSEANDGGGQSRMVIIDGTPQKSSGALGDHMRLLWLTPAMDRLFAGPASDRRRFLDRLVTAFDPEHGSRILVFEKVMRERNLLLDDARADLTWMSSLEAHMAEAAVAIAAARLTGLEALQRHVAEARSDSSFPWGDISVDGEVEGLISTMPAVRVE
;
A
#
# COMPACT_ATOMS: atom_id res chain seq x y z
N ALA A 1 -3.39 -8.49 -15.56
CA ALA A 1 -2.09 -9.18 -15.34
C ALA A 1 -0.97 -8.33 -15.92
N ILE A 2 0.27 -8.43 -15.42
CA ILE A 2 1.41 -7.73 -16.06
C ILE A 2 1.80 -8.49 -17.33
N ALA A 3 1.77 -7.83 -18.48
CA ALA A 3 2.20 -8.37 -19.77
C ALA A 3 3.65 -7.98 -20.09
N ARG A 4 4.14 -6.86 -19.54
CA ARG A 4 5.53 -6.41 -19.69
C ARG A 4 5.96 -5.57 -18.51
N LEU A 5 7.21 -5.75 -18.09
CA LEU A 5 7.89 -4.88 -17.12
C LEU A 5 9.16 -4.30 -17.73
N THR A 6 9.35 -2.99 -17.62
CA THR A 6 10.54 -2.28 -18.06
C THR A 6 11.15 -1.53 -16.88
N LEU A 7 12.45 -1.67 -16.67
CA LEU A 7 13.21 -0.96 -15.64
C LEU A 7 14.31 -0.14 -16.30
N THR A 8 14.55 1.06 -15.76
CA THR A 8 15.65 1.96 -16.16
C THR A 8 16.35 2.46 -14.91
N ASP A 9 17.66 2.24 -14.82
CA ASP A 9 18.53 2.63 -13.70
C ASP A 9 17.95 2.34 -12.30
N PHE A 10 17.32 1.16 -12.14
CA PHE A 10 16.67 0.74 -10.91
C PHE A 10 17.48 -0.32 -10.15
N ARG A 11 17.89 -0.03 -8.91
CA ARG A 11 18.67 -0.91 -8.02
C ARG A 11 19.94 -1.45 -8.68
N ASN A 12 19.94 -2.71 -9.13
CA ASN A 12 21.08 -3.32 -9.81
C ASN A 12 20.88 -3.45 -11.34
N TYR A 13 19.76 -2.95 -11.87
CA TYR A 13 19.43 -3.00 -13.29
C TYR A 13 19.72 -1.64 -13.95
N ALA A 14 20.67 -1.60 -14.89
CA ALA A 14 20.82 -0.45 -15.78
C ALA A 14 19.63 -0.35 -16.74
N GLY A 15 19.20 -1.50 -17.26
CA GLY A 15 17.98 -1.66 -18.04
C GLY A 15 17.46 -3.09 -17.92
N LEU A 16 16.14 -3.26 -17.95
CA LEU A 16 15.47 -4.55 -18.06
C LEU A 16 14.22 -4.38 -18.92
N ARG A 17 13.96 -5.33 -19.83
CA ARG A 17 12.67 -5.48 -20.50
C ARG A 17 12.25 -6.93 -20.39
N LEU A 18 11.22 -7.19 -19.59
CA LEU A 18 10.73 -8.52 -19.27
C LEU A 18 9.31 -8.68 -19.82
N PRO A 19 9.11 -9.38 -20.96
CA PRO A 19 7.79 -9.82 -21.37
C PRO A 19 7.29 -10.93 -20.45
N VAL A 20 6.00 -10.91 -20.12
CA VAL A 20 5.35 -11.88 -19.23
C VAL A 20 4.12 -12.42 -19.94
N ALA A 21 4.13 -13.72 -20.25
CA ALA A 21 3.03 -14.40 -20.93
C ALA A 21 2.32 -15.43 -20.04
N ALA A 22 2.94 -15.84 -18.93
CA ALA A 22 2.42 -16.84 -18.03
C ALA A 22 1.78 -16.22 -16.79
N LYS A 23 0.73 -16.84 -16.27
CA LYS A 23 0.08 -16.44 -15.01
C LYS A 23 0.96 -16.71 -13.78
N LEU A 24 1.74 -17.79 -13.82
CA LEU A 24 2.70 -18.18 -12.79
C LEU A 24 4.12 -17.99 -13.33
N VAL A 25 4.92 -17.17 -12.65
CA VAL A 25 6.28 -16.84 -13.06
C VAL A 25 7.23 -17.11 -11.89
N ALA A 26 8.25 -17.92 -12.14
CA ALA A 26 9.33 -18.16 -11.20
C ALA A 26 10.59 -17.40 -11.63
N LEU A 27 11.09 -16.51 -10.77
CA LEU A 27 12.38 -15.84 -10.96
C LEU A 27 13.48 -16.70 -10.31
N ALA A 28 14.37 -17.27 -11.12
CA ALA A 28 15.46 -18.12 -10.66
C ALA A 28 16.84 -17.51 -10.94
N GLY A 29 17.84 -17.88 -10.13
CA GLY A 29 19.20 -17.37 -10.23
C GLY A 29 19.91 -17.30 -8.88
N SER A 30 21.20 -16.96 -8.88
CA SER A 30 22.01 -16.85 -7.66
C SER A 30 21.49 -15.77 -6.71
N ASN A 31 21.88 -15.87 -5.43
CA ASN A 31 21.62 -14.81 -4.45
C ASN A 31 22.32 -13.52 -4.89
N GLY A 32 21.65 -12.38 -4.72
CA GLY A 32 22.15 -11.09 -5.21
C GLY A 32 21.89 -10.79 -6.70
N ALA A 33 21.35 -11.73 -7.49
CA ALA A 33 21.09 -11.52 -8.92
C ALA A 33 20.01 -10.47 -9.26
N GLY A 34 19.34 -9.87 -8.26
CA GLY A 34 18.30 -8.84 -8.47
C GLY A 34 16.86 -9.36 -8.50
N LYS A 35 16.62 -10.65 -8.25
CA LYS A 35 15.26 -11.26 -8.22
C LYS A 35 14.28 -10.46 -7.35
N THR A 36 14.67 -10.14 -6.12
CA THR A 36 13.85 -9.33 -5.21
C THR A 36 13.74 -7.87 -5.65
N ASN A 37 14.69 -7.34 -6.43
CA ASN A 37 14.58 -5.99 -6.98
C ASN A 37 13.53 -5.94 -8.10
N ILE A 38 13.31 -7.02 -8.86
CA ILE A 38 12.16 -7.11 -9.77
C ILE A 38 10.84 -7.06 -8.98
N LEU A 39 10.74 -7.82 -7.89
CA LEU A 39 9.55 -7.78 -7.02
C LEU A 39 9.36 -6.40 -6.36
N GLU A 40 10.44 -5.73 -5.96
CA GLU A 40 10.40 -4.35 -5.47
C GLU A 40 9.84 -3.41 -6.55
N ALA A 41 10.31 -3.53 -7.79
CA ALA A 41 9.82 -2.70 -8.88
C ALA A 41 8.33 -2.92 -9.15
N ILE A 42 7.88 -4.18 -9.15
CA ILE A 42 6.45 -4.50 -9.26
C ILE A 42 5.67 -3.89 -8.10
N SER A 43 6.15 -4.01 -6.86
CA SER A 43 5.48 -3.45 -5.69
C SER A 43 5.29 -1.94 -5.76
N LEU A 44 6.22 -1.23 -6.43
CA LEU A 44 6.10 0.20 -6.65
C LEU A 44 5.02 0.54 -7.67
N LEU A 45 4.53 -0.36 -8.51
CA LEU A 45 3.37 -0.08 -9.37
C LEU A 45 2.03 -0.08 -8.59
N SER A 46 2.08 -0.04 -7.26
CA SER A 46 0.94 0.21 -6.37
C SER A 46 1.17 1.47 -5.50
N PRO A 47 0.13 2.01 -4.84
CA PRO A 47 0.28 3.15 -3.96
C PRO A 47 1.32 2.92 -2.84
N GLY A 48 2.01 3.99 -2.44
CA GLY A 48 2.97 3.95 -1.32
C GLY A 48 4.43 3.74 -1.77
N ARG A 49 5.22 3.12 -0.88
CA ARG A 49 6.69 3.05 -0.97
C ARG A 49 7.25 1.70 -1.40
N GLY A 50 6.38 0.79 -1.86
CA GLY A 50 6.76 -0.55 -2.26
C GLY A 50 7.08 -1.48 -1.09
N LEU A 51 7.68 -2.62 -1.43
CA LEU A 51 7.89 -3.79 -0.60
C LEU A 51 8.86 -3.52 0.57
N ARG A 52 9.97 -2.81 0.32
CA ARG A 52 10.99 -2.51 1.34
C ARG A 52 10.80 -1.16 2.02
N GLY A 53 9.98 -0.27 1.47
CA GLY A 53 9.75 1.07 2.02
C GLY A 53 10.95 2.01 1.96
N ALA A 54 11.98 1.67 1.17
CA ALA A 54 13.22 2.43 0.99
C ALA A 54 12.96 3.88 0.53
N SER A 55 13.93 4.77 0.73
CA SER A 55 13.90 6.12 0.11
C SER A 55 13.94 6.02 -1.41
N PHE A 56 13.34 6.98 -2.11
CA PHE A 56 13.32 6.93 -3.57
C PHE A 56 14.73 7.12 -4.15
N ASP A 57 15.62 7.83 -3.44
CA ASP A 57 17.04 7.90 -3.79
C ASP A 57 17.77 6.56 -3.67
N GLU A 58 17.47 5.74 -2.65
CA GLU A 58 18.05 4.40 -2.47
C GLU A 58 17.62 3.39 -3.56
N LEU A 59 16.56 3.71 -4.31
CA LEU A 59 16.08 2.88 -5.42
C LEU A 59 16.88 3.10 -6.71
N ALA A 60 17.57 4.24 -6.84
CA ALA A 60 18.40 4.53 -8.00
C ALA A 60 19.59 3.56 -8.06
N ARG A 61 20.02 3.21 -9.27
CA ARG A 61 21.18 2.36 -9.46
C ARG A 61 22.46 3.08 -9.06
N HIS A 62 23.31 2.41 -8.28
CA HIS A 62 24.65 2.91 -7.96
C HIS A 62 25.49 3.08 -9.23
N GLY A 63 26.11 4.26 -9.37
CA GLY A 63 26.83 4.64 -10.60
C GLY A 63 25.92 4.84 -11.82
N GLY A 64 24.62 5.02 -11.61
CA GLY A 64 23.65 5.44 -12.63
C GLY A 64 23.39 6.95 -12.58
N ALA A 65 22.36 7.40 -13.28
CA ALA A 65 22.02 8.81 -13.41
C ALA A 65 21.47 9.49 -12.13
N GLY A 66 21.31 8.75 -11.03
CA GLY A 66 20.65 9.25 -9.82
C GLY A 66 19.13 9.37 -9.97
N SER A 67 18.57 8.83 -11.04
CA SER A 67 17.14 8.72 -11.31
C SER A 67 16.78 7.28 -11.68
N TRP A 68 15.50 6.94 -11.63
CA TRP A 68 15.01 5.63 -12.04
C TRP A 68 13.59 5.71 -12.61
N ALA A 69 13.25 4.73 -13.44
CA ALA A 69 11.91 4.57 -13.95
C ALA A 69 11.52 3.08 -14.01
N ILE A 70 10.24 2.83 -13.76
CA ILE A 70 9.57 1.55 -13.87
C ILE A 70 8.36 1.78 -14.77
N ALA A 71 8.20 0.96 -15.80
CA ALA A 71 7.00 0.96 -16.62
C ALA A 71 6.46 -0.46 -16.73
N ALA A 72 5.14 -0.59 -16.80
CA ALA A 72 4.48 -1.86 -17.05
C ALA A 72 3.32 -1.70 -18.02
N GLU A 73 3.18 -2.67 -18.91
CA GLU A 73 1.94 -2.90 -19.66
C GLU A 73 1.14 -3.94 -18.89
N ILE A 74 -0.08 -3.60 -18.52
CA ILE A 74 -0.98 -4.50 -17.80
C ILE A 74 -2.26 -4.74 -18.59
N GLU A 75 -2.80 -5.94 -18.46
CA GLU A 75 -4.13 -6.29 -18.94
C GLU A 75 -5.14 -6.08 -17.82
N THR A 76 -6.14 -5.24 -18.03
CA THR A 76 -7.28 -5.03 -17.11
C THR A 76 -8.57 -5.56 -17.74
N VAL A 77 -9.67 -5.49 -17.00
CA VAL A 77 -11.01 -5.85 -17.51
C VAL A 77 -11.46 -4.88 -18.61
N ASP A 78 -11.03 -3.62 -18.52
CA ASP A 78 -11.38 -2.56 -19.46
C ASP A 78 -10.43 -2.45 -20.66
N GLY A 79 -9.34 -3.22 -20.66
CA GLY A 79 -8.35 -3.26 -21.74
C GLY A 79 -6.90 -3.15 -21.25
N PRO A 80 -5.93 -3.05 -22.17
CA PRO A 80 -4.54 -2.83 -21.80
C PRO A 80 -4.34 -1.41 -21.27
N VAL A 81 -3.59 -1.27 -20.18
CA VAL A 81 -3.21 0.00 -19.56
C VAL A 81 -1.69 0.07 -19.43
N SER A 82 -1.12 1.24 -19.69
CA SER A 82 0.29 1.54 -19.49
C SER A 82 0.49 2.27 -18.16
N LEU A 83 1.21 1.65 -17.23
CA LEU A 83 1.58 2.24 -15.95
C LEU A 83 3.05 2.64 -15.96
N GLY A 84 3.35 3.82 -15.44
CA GLY A 84 4.70 4.34 -15.28
C GLY A 84 4.89 4.95 -13.90
N THR A 85 6.05 4.73 -13.30
CA THR A 85 6.47 5.43 -12.10
C THR A 85 7.98 5.64 -12.06
N GLY A 86 8.42 6.75 -11.51
CA GLY A 86 9.84 7.09 -11.49
C GLY A 86 10.18 8.17 -10.49
N TRP A 87 11.47 8.44 -10.38
CA TRP A 87 12.01 9.53 -9.59
C TRP A 87 13.20 10.14 -10.34
N SER A 88 13.21 11.46 -10.45
CA SER A 88 14.15 12.20 -11.30
C SER A 88 15.39 12.73 -10.56
N GLY A 89 15.54 12.46 -9.26
CA GLY A 89 16.65 13.01 -8.47
C GLY A 89 16.44 14.45 -8.00
N GLN A 90 15.56 15.21 -8.66
CA GLN A 90 15.28 16.61 -8.33
C GLN A 90 13.96 16.68 -7.55
N SER A 91 14.06 17.12 -6.29
CA SER A 91 12.90 17.56 -5.54
C SER A 91 12.50 18.93 -6.09
N GLU A 92 11.59 18.99 -7.06
CA GLU A 92 10.88 20.25 -7.29
C GLU A 92 10.10 20.55 -6.02
N ALA A 93 10.58 21.53 -5.26
CA ALA A 93 9.92 22.09 -4.11
C ALA A 93 8.67 22.84 -4.55
N ASN A 94 7.64 22.10 -4.96
CA ASN A 94 6.29 22.65 -5.01
C ASN A 94 5.74 22.61 -3.57
N ASP A 95 5.94 23.74 -2.90
CA ASP A 95 5.12 24.31 -1.82
C ASP A 95 4.39 23.33 -0.87
N GLY A 96 5.13 22.38 -0.27
CA GLY A 96 4.65 21.69 0.93
C GLY A 96 4.93 20.20 1.13
N GLY A 97 5.76 19.50 0.34
CA GLY A 97 6.13 18.13 0.73
C GLY A 97 7.06 17.36 -0.19
N GLY A 98 8.27 17.05 0.32
CA GLY A 98 9.19 15.92 0.05
C GLY A 98 9.39 15.35 -1.37
N GLN A 99 10.59 14.80 -1.61
CA GLN A 99 10.99 13.97 -2.76
C GLN A 99 9.81 13.30 -3.51
N SER A 100 9.28 13.94 -4.56
CA SER A 100 8.02 13.48 -5.16
C SER A 100 8.26 12.39 -6.20
N ARG A 101 7.59 11.26 -6.00
CA ARG A 101 7.54 10.14 -6.94
C ARG A 101 6.60 10.48 -8.09
N MET A 102 7.10 10.41 -9.32
CA MET A 102 6.30 10.59 -10.52
C MET A 102 5.47 9.34 -10.81
N VAL A 103 4.23 9.56 -11.28
CA VAL A 103 3.32 8.52 -11.75
C VAL A 103 2.70 8.96 -13.06
N ILE A 104 2.66 8.04 -14.03
CA ILE A 104 2.12 8.25 -15.37
C ILE A 104 1.19 7.07 -15.67
N ILE A 105 -0.01 7.35 -16.17
CA ILE A 105 -0.98 6.34 -16.58
C ILE A 105 -1.42 6.70 -18.00
N ASP A 106 -1.24 5.78 -18.94
CA ASP A 106 -1.50 5.98 -20.38
C ASP A 106 -0.91 7.30 -20.93
N GLY A 107 0.35 7.57 -20.56
CA GLY A 107 1.07 8.77 -20.95
C GLY A 107 0.67 10.04 -20.19
N THR A 108 -0.34 9.98 -19.32
CA THR A 108 -0.84 11.14 -18.56
C THR A 108 -0.27 11.17 -17.14
N PRO A 109 0.46 12.24 -16.74
CA PRO A 109 0.95 12.39 -15.38
C PRO A 109 -0.17 12.46 -14.34
N GLN A 110 0.04 11.83 -13.19
CA GLN A 110 -0.92 11.78 -12.08
C GLN A 110 -0.47 12.63 -10.90
N LYS A 111 -1.43 13.18 -10.15
CA LYS A 111 -1.16 14.02 -8.96
C LYS A 111 -0.67 13.22 -7.75
N SER A 112 -0.97 11.93 -7.69
CA SER A 112 -0.66 11.07 -6.55
C SER A 112 -0.42 9.63 -6.98
N SER A 113 0.41 8.92 -6.21
CA SER A 113 0.58 7.47 -6.36
C SER A 113 -0.68 6.66 -6.04
N GLY A 114 -1.68 7.27 -5.40
CA GLY A 114 -2.98 6.65 -5.15
C GLY A 114 -3.69 6.17 -6.42
N ALA A 115 -3.52 6.88 -7.54
CA ALA A 115 -4.13 6.52 -8.83
C ALA A 115 -3.69 5.14 -9.35
N LEU A 116 -2.52 4.64 -8.94
CA LEU A 116 -2.09 3.29 -9.30
C LEU A 116 -2.97 2.20 -8.70
N GLY A 117 -3.60 2.48 -7.56
CA GLY A 117 -4.50 1.54 -6.90
C GLY A 117 -5.59 1.09 -7.85
N ASP A 118 -6.21 2.02 -8.57
CA ASP A 118 -7.34 1.78 -9.48
C ASP A 118 -7.05 0.75 -10.56
N HIS A 119 -5.77 0.56 -10.90
CA HIS A 119 -5.34 -0.34 -11.95
C HIS A 119 -4.68 -1.63 -11.45
N MET A 120 -4.07 -1.60 -10.26
CA MET A 120 -3.36 -2.77 -9.75
C MET A 120 -3.48 -2.95 -8.24
N ARG A 121 -4.04 -4.12 -7.87
CA ARG A 121 -4.09 -4.61 -6.49
C ARG A 121 -2.95 -5.60 -6.30
N LEU A 122 -2.02 -5.26 -5.41
CA LEU A 122 -0.85 -6.10 -5.12
C LEU A 122 -0.86 -6.59 -3.68
N LEU A 123 -0.60 -7.88 -3.54
CA LEU A 123 -0.30 -8.53 -2.27
C LEU A 123 1.02 -9.27 -2.40
N TRP A 124 1.78 -9.28 -1.31
CA TRP A 124 3.07 -9.96 -1.28
C TRP A 124 3.28 -10.62 0.07
N LEU A 125 3.98 -11.75 0.01
CA LEU A 125 4.47 -12.48 1.16
C LEU A 125 5.99 -12.50 1.08
N THR A 126 6.66 -12.19 2.19
CA THR A 126 8.12 -12.23 2.26
C THR A 126 8.57 -13.11 3.41
N PRO A 127 9.79 -13.67 3.35
CA PRO A 127 10.35 -14.41 4.48
C PRO A 127 10.39 -13.59 5.79
N ALA A 128 10.54 -12.27 5.71
CA ALA A 128 10.53 -11.39 6.88
C ALA A 128 9.17 -11.34 7.60
N MET A 129 8.08 -11.70 6.91
CA MET A 129 6.74 -11.77 7.50
C MET A 129 6.53 -12.96 8.44
N ASP A 130 7.49 -13.88 8.54
CA ASP A 130 7.47 -14.91 9.59
C ASP A 130 7.37 -14.29 11.00
N ARG A 131 7.96 -13.11 11.19
CA ARG A 131 7.91 -12.35 12.45
C ARG A 131 6.58 -11.61 12.67
N LEU A 132 5.63 -11.65 11.74
CA LEU A 132 4.36 -10.93 11.85
C LEU A 132 3.60 -11.30 13.14
N PHE A 133 3.64 -12.57 13.52
CA PHE A 133 2.96 -13.06 14.72
C PHE A 133 3.76 -12.80 16.01
N ALA A 134 5.09 -12.85 15.94
CA ALA A 134 5.96 -12.56 17.08
C ALA A 134 6.23 -11.05 17.29
N GLY A 135 5.88 -10.23 16.31
CA GLY A 135 6.12 -8.79 16.29
C GLY A 135 5.05 -7.96 17.02
N PRO A 136 5.24 -6.63 17.04
CA PRO A 136 4.27 -5.70 17.62
C PRO A 136 2.95 -5.70 16.86
N ALA A 137 1.88 -5.30 17.53
CA ALA A 137 0.53 -5.20 16.93
C ALA A 137 0.47 -4.25 15.71
N SER A 138 1.38 -3.29 15.60
CA SER A 138 1.51 -2.40 14.44
C SER A 138 1.77 -3.15 13.14
N ASP A 139 2.55 -4.24 13.20
CA ASP A 139 2.92 -4.99 12.00
C ASP A 139 1.73 -5.80 11.49
N ARG A 140 0.96 -6.41 12.41
CA ARG A 140 -0.31 -7.08 12.11
C ARG A 140 -1.35 -6.12 11.54
N ARG A 141 -1.48 -4.92 12.11
CA ARG A 141 -2.37 -3.88 11.56
C ARG A 141 -1.97 -3.47 10.15
N ARG A 142 -0.69 -3.16 9.90
CA ARG A 142 -0.20 -2.83 8.55
C ARG A 142 -0.40 -3.95 7.54
N PHE A 143 -0.23 -5.20 7.97
CA PHE A 143 -0.52 -6.35 7.13
C PHE A 143 -2.01 -6.44 6.76
N LEU A 144 -2.89 -6.31 7.75
CA LEU A 144 -4.34 -6.28 7.53
C LEU A 144 -4.74 -5.09 6.64
N ASP A 145 -4.24 -3.90 6.90
CA ASP A 145 -4.56 -2.69 6.14
C ASP A 145 -4.14 -2.81 4.67
N ARG A 146 -3.02 -3.51 4.39
CA ARG A 146 -2.62 -3.82 3.01
C ARG A 146 -3.55 -4.81 2.34
N LEU A 147 -4.03 -5.82 3.06
CA LEU A 147 -5.06 -6.74 2.58
C LEU A 147 -6.35 -5.98 2.27
N VAL A 148 -6.84 -5.16 3.20
CA VAL A 148 -8.05 -4.36 3.02
C VAL A 148 -7.90 -3.41 1.84
N THR A 149 -6.74 -2.78 1.65
CA THR A 149 -6.48 -1.89 0.50
C THR A 149 -6.58 -2.59 -0.86
N ALA A 150 -6.36 -3.91 -0.91
CA ALA A 150 -6.55 -4.68 -2.13
C ALA A 150 -8.04 -4.82 -2.51
N PHE A 151 -8.96 -4.71 -1.55
CA PHE A 151 -10.41 -4.75 -1.74
C PHE A 151 -11.05 -3.36 -1.76
N ASP A 152 -10.60 -2.47 -0.89
CA ASP A 152 -11.04 -1.09 -0.71
C ASP A 152 -9.90 -0.11 -1.02
N PRO A 153 -9.88 0.48 -2.23
CA PRO A 153 -8.78 1.35 -2.69
C PRO A 153 -8.60 2.60 -1.81
N GLU A 154 -9.68 3.08 -1.21
CA GLU A 154 -9.71 4.30 -0.40
C GLU A 154 -9.23 4.06 1.03
N HIS A 155 -9.11 2.80 1.46
CA HIS A 155 -8.65 2.47 2.82
C HIS A 155 -7.31 3.15 3.17
N GLY A 156 -6.37 3.15 2.23
CA GLY A 156 -5.08 3.80 2.40
C GLY A 156 -5.18 5.32 2.62
N SER A 157 -6.09 6.02 1.93
CA SER A 157 -6.26 7.47 2.12
C SER A 157 -6.93 7.77 3.46
N ARG A 158 -7.89 6.95 3.89
CA ARG A 158 -8.54 7.08 5.21
C ARG A 158 -7.53 6.92 6.36
N ILE A 159 -6.60 5.96 6.26
CA ILE A 159 -5.49 5.82 7.23
C ILE A 159 -4.62 7.07 7.28
N LEU A 160 -4.24 7.62 6.11
CA LEU A 160 -3.41 8.83 6.06
C LEU A 160 -4.11 10.04 6.66
N VAL A 161 -5.43 10.17 6.46
CA VAL A 161 -6.25 11.20 7.11
C VAL A 161 -6.23 11.02 8.62
N PHE A 162 -6.52 9.82 9.12
CA PHE A 162 -6.47 9.52 10.55
C PHE A 162 -5.10 9.84 11.18
N GLU A 163 -4.00 9.39 10.56
CA GLU A 163 -2.64 9.66 11.05
C GLU A 163 -2.27 11.15 11.02
N LYS A 164 -2.75 11.90 10.02
CA LYS A 164 -2.56 13.35 9.95
C LYS A 164 -3.30 14.05 11.09
N VAL A 165 -4.60 13.80 11.24
CA VAL A 165 -5.44 14.42 12.26
C VAL A 165 -4.96 14.05 13.67
N MET A 166 -4.58 12.80 13.90
CA MET A 166 -4.00 12.37 15.18
C MET A 166 -2.70 13.12 15.52
N ARG A 167 -1.82 13.36 14.53
CA ARG A 167 -0.59 14.14 14.74
C ARG A 167 -0.90 15.60 15.06
N GLU A 168 -1.82 16.22 14.33
CA GLU A 168 -2.26 17.59 14.60
C GLU A 168 -2.88 17.73 15.99
N ARG A 169 -3.70 16.75 16.41
CA ARG A 169 -4.27 16.67 17.76
C ARG A 169 -3.18 16.58 18.83
N ASN A 170 -2.20 15.69 18.65
CA ASN A 170 -1.12 15.53 19.62
C ASN A 170 -0.25 16.78 19.75
N LEU A 171 0.02 17.47 18.64
CA LEU A 171 0.70 18.78 18.65
C LEU A 171 -0.09 19.83 19.45
N LEU A 172 -1.41 19.84 19.29
CA LEU A 172 -2.29 20.75 20.01
C LEU A 172 -2.34 20.44 21.52
N LEU A 173 -2.26 19.17 21.91
CA LEU A 173 -2.21 18.76 23.33
C LEU A 173 -0.93 19.23 24.04
N ASP A 174 0.18 19.36 23.31
CA ASP A 174 1.43 19.88 23.85
C ASP A 174 1.43 21.42 23.98
N ASP A 175 0.42 22.11 23.44
CA ASP A 175 0.28 23.57 23.53
C ASP A 175 -0.48 23.99 24.80
N ALA A 176 0.17 24.81 25.63
CA ALA A 176 -0.41 25.37 26.85
C ALA A 176 -1.63 26.29 26.61
N ARG A 177 -1.89 26.71 25.36
CA ARG A 177 -3.05 27.50 24.94
C ARG A 177 -3.84 26.82 23.82
N ALA A 178 -4.01 25.51 23.92
CA ALA A 178 -4.81 24.73 22.97
C ALA A 178 -6.21 25.32 22.75
N ASP A 179 -6.58 25.52 21.48
CA ASP A 179 -7.96 25.86 21.10
C ASP A 179 -8.83 24.59 21.18
N LEU A 180 -9.70 24.54 22.20
CA LEU A 180 -10.61 23.42 22.44
C LEU A 180 -11.63 23.22 21.31
N THR A 181 -11.99 24.28 20.58
CA THR A 181 -12.92 24.18 19.44
C THR A 181 -12.25 23.48 18.28
N TRP A 182 -11.00 23.85 18.01
CA TRP A 182 -10.19 23.18 16.99
C TRP A 182 -9.92 21.72 17.39
N MET A 183 -9.58 21.46 18.65
CA MET A 183 -9.41 20.11 19.18
C MET A 183 -10.65 19.24 18.95
N SER A 184 -11.83 19.77 19.28
CA SER A 184 -13.11 19.05 19.07
C SER A 184 -13.36 18.73 17.59
N SER A 185 -13.01 19.64 16.68
CA SER A 185 -13.10 19.39 15.23
C SER A 185 -12.11 18.32 14.76
N LEU A 186 -10.88 18.31 15.29
CA LEU A 186 -9.91 17.26 15.00
C LEU A 186 -10.40 15.91 15.51
N GLU A 187 -10.95 15.84 16.72
CA GLU A 187 -11.47 14.60 17.29
C GLU A 187 -12.66 14.05 16.49
N ALA A 188 -13.57 14.91 16.02
CA ALA A 188 -14.66 14.50 15.13
C ALA A 188 -14.16 13.87 13.83
N HIS A 189 -13.23 14.54 13.11
CA HIS A 189 -12.64 13.98 11.89
C HIS A 189 -11.86 12.69 12.16
N MET A 190 -11.22 12.57 13.33
CA MET A 190 -10.50 11.38 13.74
C MET A 190 -11.46 10.21 14.00
N ALA A 191 -12.62 10.47 14.61
CA ALA A 191 -13.68 9.48 14.83
C ALA A 191 -14.27 8.98 13.50
N GLU A 192 -14.65 9.89 12.60
CA GLU A 192 -15.15 9.55 11.25
C GLU A 192 -14.17 8.64 10.50
N ALA A 193 -12.88 9.02 10.47
CA ALA A 193 -11.86 8.22 9.81
C ALA A 193 -11.66 6.86 10.49
N ALA A 194 -11.68 6.80 11.83
CA ALA A 194 -11.54 5.57 12.59
C ALA A 194 -12.68 4.58 12.32
N VAL A 195 -13.92 5.08 12.30
CA VAL A 195 -15.12 4.29 12.01
C VAL A 195 -15.06 3.71 10.61
N ALA A 196 -14.69 4.53 9.61
CA ALA A 196 -14.55 4.06 8.24
C ALA A 196 -13.43 3.01 8.08
N ILE A 197 -12.29 3.18 8.77
CA ILE A 197 -11.19 2.20 8.79
C ILE A 197 -11.64 0.89 9.42
N ALA A 198 -12.32 0.94 10.56
CA ALA A 198 -12.82 -0.23 11.27
C ALA A 198 -13.86 -0.99 10.44
N ALA A 199 -14.82 -0.30 9.82
CA ALA A 199 -15.80 -0.91 8.94
C ALA A 199 -15.16 -1.61 7.73
N ALA A 200 -14.17 -0.98 7.09
CA ALA A 200 -13.44 -1.56 5.97
C ALA A 200 -12.64 -2.81 6.39
N ARG A 201 -12.02 -2.78 7.58
CA ARG A 201 -11.32 -3.96 8.15
C ARG A 201 -12.26 -5.12 8.40
N LEU A 202 -13.41 -4.88 9.03
CA LEU A 202 -14.41 -5.92 9.28
C LEU A 202 -14.93 -6.52 7.98
N THR A 203 -15.27 -5.68 7.00
CA THR A 203 -15.73 -6.13 5.68
C THR A 203 -14.68 -6.99 4.97
N GLY A 204 -13.42 -6.55 4.95
CA GLY A 204 -12.32 -7.30 4.36
C GLY A 204 -12.04 -8.62 5.08
N LEU A 205 -12.15 -8.62 6.41
CA LEU A 205 -12.00 -9.82 7.23
C LEU A 205 -13.10 -10.84 6.95
N GLU A 206 -14.36 -10.41 6.92
CA GLU A 206 -15.49 -11.29 6.60
C GLU A 206 -15.35 -11.91 5.20
N ALA A 207 -14.94 -11.12 4.21
CA ALA A 207 -14.68 -11.61 2.86
C ALA A 207 -13.57 -12.67 2.85
N LEU A 208 -12.48 -12.44 3.58
CA LEU A 208 -11.37 -13.39 3.71
C LEU A 208 -11.82 -14.68 4.41
N GLN A 209 -12.51 -14.58 5.55
CA GLN A 209 -13.00 -15.74 6.30
C GLN A 209 -13.97 -16.58 5.47
N ARG A 210 -14.85 -15.94 4.70
CA ARG A 210 -15.76 -16.64 3.78
C ARG A 210 -14.98 -17.44 2.75
N HIS A 211 -13.97 -16.84 2.13
CA HIS A 211 -13.16 -17.52 1.12
C HIS A 211 -12.33 -18.67 1.71
N VAL A 212 -11.79 -18.48 2.91
CA VAL A 212 -11.10 -19.52 3.69
C VAL A 212 -12.04 -20.68 4.00
N ALA A 213 -13.27 -20.39 4.45
CA ALA A 213 -14.26 -21.41 4.78
C ALA A 213 -14.70 -22.24 3.56
N GLU A 214 -14.90 -21.58 2.41
CA GLU A 214 -15.23 -22.26 1.14
C GLU A 214 -14.10 -23.20 0.70
N ALA A 215 -12.85 -22.73 0.74
CA ALA A 215 -11.68 -23.51 0.34
C ALA A 215 -11.30 -24.62 1.35
N ARG A 216 -11.81 -24.56 2.58
CA ARG A 216 -11.48 -25.51 3.67
C ARG A 216 -11.88 -26.94 3.37
N SER A 217 -12.96 -27.13 2.63
CA SER A 217 -13.51 -28.45 2.31
C SER A 217 -12.56 -29.32 1.48
N ASP A 218 -11.68 -28.70 0.67
CA ASP A 218 -10.87 -29.40 -0.34
C ASP A 218 -9.35 -29.41 -0.06
N SER A 219 -8.88 -28.99 1.14
CA SER A 219 -7.43 -28.89 1.41
C SER A 219 -6.96 -29.49 2.74
N SER A 220 -5.80 -30.14 2.65
CA SER A 220 -5.04 -30.72 3.78
C SER A 220 -4.12 -29.71 4.49
N PHE A 221 -4.06 -28.46 4.00
CA PHE A 221 -3.26 -27.40 4.61
C PHE A 221 -3.91 -26.91 5.92
N PRO A 222 -3.14 -26.60 6.98
CA PRO A 222 -3.71 -26.08 8.22
C PRO A 222 -4.39 -24.72 8.01
N TRP A 223 -5.50 -24.53 8.72
CA TRP A 223 -6.33 -23.33 8.63
C TRP A 223 -6.26 -22.54 9.92
N GLY A 224 -6.39 -21.22 9.81
CA GLY A 224 -6.48 -20.31 10.95
C GLY A 224 -7.71 -19.43 10.85
N ASP A 225 -8.30 -19.12 11.99
CA ASP A 225 -9.31 -18.07 12.11
C ASP A 225 -8.62 -16.74 12.42
N ILE A 226 -9.12 -15.67 11.82
CA ILE A 226 -8.62 -14.31 12.02
C ILE A 226 -9.76 -13.49 12.62
N SER A 227 -9.48 -12.71 13.65
CA SER A 227 -10.41 -11.73 14.22
C SER A 227 -9.68 -10.41 14.46
N VAL A 228 -10.47 -9.33 14.49
CA VAL A 228 -10.01 -8.02 14.96
C VAL A 228 -10.75 -7.74 16.26
N ASP A 229 -9.99 -7.36 17.29
CA ASP A 229 -10.52 -6.94 18.58
C ASP A 229 -10.15 -5.48 18.80
N GLY A 230 -11.17 -4.66 19.05
CA GLY A 230 -11.08 -3.20 19.13
C GLY A 230 -12.42 -2.61 19.52
N GLU A 231 -12.39 -1.47 20.24
CA GLU A 231 -13.60 -0.82 20.74
C GLU A 231 -14.51 -0.35 19.59
N VAL A 232 -13.93 0.33 18.59
CA VAL A 232 -14.68 0.84 17.43
C VAL A 232 -15.21 -0.32 16.58
N GLU A 233 -14.39 -1.35 16.33
CA GLU A 233 -14.82 -2.56 15.64
C GLU A 233 -15.98 -3.26 16.39
N GLY A 234 -15.92 -3.31 17.72
CA GLY A 234 -16.99 -3.82 18.57
C GLY A 234 -18.28 -3.00 18.46
N LEU A 235 -18.18 -1.66 18.51
CA LEU A 235 -19.33 -0.76 18.38
C LEU A 235 -20.02 -0.92 17.01
N ILE A 236 -19.26 -0.92 15.91
CA ILE A 236 -19.79 -1.06 14.54
C ILE A 236 -20.48 -2.40 14.34
N SER A 237 -20.04 -3.46 15.03
CA SER A 237 -20.71 -4.77 14.95
C SER A 237 -22.13 -4.77 15.54
N THR A 238 -22.48 -3.77 16.36
CA THR A 238 -23.75 -3.70 17.10
C THR A 238 -24.64 -2.53 16.71
N MET A 239 -24.11 -1.50 16.03
CA MET A 239 -24.88 -0.32 15.63
C MET A 239 -24.36 0.31 14.33
N PRO A 240 -25.18 1.09 13.60
CA PRO A 240 -24.76 1.75 12.37
C PRO A 240 -23.57 2.69 12.58
N ALA A 241 -22.65 2.75 11.61
CA ALA A 241 -21.44 3.59 11.64
C ALA A 241 -21.72 5.06 12.03
N VAL A 242 -22.78 5.66 11.48
CA VAL A 242 -23.21 7.05 11.75
C VAL A 242 -23.58 7.30 13.23
N ARG A 243 -23.83 6.25 14.03
CA ARG A 243 -24.06 6.38 15.48
C ARG A 243 -22.81 6.12 16.32
N VAL A 244 -21.77 5.55 15.71
CA VAL A 244 -20.46 5.31 16.35
C VAL A 244 -19.56 6.55 16.20
N GLU A 245 -19.72 7.28 15.08
CA GLU A 245 -19.19 8.64 14.87
C GLU A 245 -19.71 9.62 15.94
#